data_AF-A0A2W4VJ10-F1
#
_entry.id   AF-A0A2W4VJ10-F1
#
_cell.length_a   1.000
_cell.length_b   1.000
_cell.length_c   1.000
_cell.angle_alpha   90.00
_cell.angle_beta   90.00
_cell.angle_gamma   90.00
#
_symmetry.space_group_name_H-M   'P 1'
#
loop_
_entity.id
_entity.type
_entity.pdbx_description
1 polymer ?
#
loop_
_entity_poly.entity_id
_entity_poly.type
_entity_poly.pdbx_seq_one_letter_code
_entity_poly.pdbx_strand_id
1 'polypeptide(L)'
;MAGNRLSRAQSCLDARAARDAGSPGLLTDRRRLADRWLAFADERLGANELVLARRALASATALDPTHPGLAAIAERLVRAGG
;
A
#
# COMPACT_ATOMS: atom_id res chain seq x y z
N MET A 1 14.21 1.10 -5.31
CA MET A 1 13.64 0.24 -6.37
C MET A 1 12.30 -0.40 -6.01
N ALA A 2 12.05 -0.78 -4.75
CA ALA A 2 10.81 -1.47 -4.33
C ALA A 2 9.51 -0.73 -4.71
N GLY A 3 9.43 0.59 -4.48
CA GLY A 3 8.24 1.39 -4.85
C GLY A 3 7.86 1.32 -6.34
N ASN A 4 8.82 1.29 -7.26
CA ASN A 4 8.54 1.14 -8.70
C ASN A 4 7.94 -0.24 -9.01
N ARG A 5 8.48 -1.30 -8.40
CA ARG A 5 7.95 -2.67 -8.57
C ARG A 5 6.54 -2.79 -7.99
N LEU A 6 6.27 -2.19 -6.83
CA LEU A 6 4.95 -2.18 -6.21
C LEU A 6 3.92 -1.41 -7.05
N SER A 7 4.29 -0.25 -7.60
CA SER A 7 3.43 0.51 -8.50
C SER A 7 3.06 -0.26 -9.76
N ARG A 8 4.02 -0.99 -10.35
CA ARG A 8 3.77 -1.87 -11.50
C ARG A 8 2.86 -3.05 -11.13
N ALA A 9 3.11 -3.68 -9.99
CA ALA A 9 2.27 -4.78 -9.50
C ALA A 9 0.82 -4.33 -9.27
N GLN A 10 0.63 -3.13 -8.70
CA GLN A 10 -0.70 -2.53 -8.53
C GLN A 10 -1.39 -2.29 -9.87
N SER A 11 -0.70 -1.69 -10.83
CA SER A 11 -1.26 -1.44 -12.17
C SER A 11 -1.69 -2.73 -12.88
N CYS A 12 -0.90 -3.82 -12.71
CA CYS A 12 -1.25 -5.14 -13.24
C CYS A 12 -2.51 -5.72 -12.57
N LEU A 13 -2.61 -5.57 -11.25
CA LEU A 13 -3.75 -6.02 -10.49
C LEU A 13 -5.04 -5.26 -10.85
N ASP A 14 -4.94 -3.94 -11.04
CA ASP A 14 -6.04 -3.08 -11.51
C ASP A 14 -6.50 -3.48 -12.92
N ALA A 15 -5.56 -3.71 -13.84
CA ALA A 15 -5.89 -4.17 -15.20
C ALA A 15 -6.59 -5.54 -15.18
N ARG A 16 -6.20 -6.44 -14.27
CA ARG A 16 -6.88 -7.73 -14.07
C ARG A 16 -8.27 -7.53 -13.48
N ALA A 17 -8.41 -6.68 -12.47
CA ALA A 17 -9.70 -6.37 -11.83
C ALA A 17 -10.72 -5.79 -12.81
N ALA A 18 -10.28 -4.95 -13.75
CA ALA A 18 -11.14 -4.37 -14.78
C ALA A 18 -11.71 -5.42 -15.76
N ARG A 19 -11.02 -6.57 -15.91
CA ARG A 19 -11.43 -7.66 -16.80
C ARG A 19 -12.26 -8.73 -16.09
N ASP A 20 -12.08 -8.89 -14.79
CA ASP A 20 -12.70 -9.95 -13.98
C ASP A 20 -13.08 -9.38 -12.61
N ALA A 21 -14.13 -8.54 -12.62
CA ALA A 21 -14.65 -7.87 -11.45
C ALA A 21 -15.42 -8.86 -10.58
N GLY A 22 -14.73 -9.51 -9.64
CA GLY A 22 -15.35 -10.40 -8.65
C GLY A 22 -14.65 -11.73 -8.42
N SER A 23 -13.56 -12.01 -9.14
CA SER A 23 -12.77 -13.22 -8.90
C SER A 23 -12.30 -13.30 -7.44
N PRO A 24 -12.56 -14.39 -6.69
CA PRO A 24 -12.27 -14.47 -5.26
C PRO A 24 -10.78 -14.34 -4.92
N GLY A 25 -9.89 -14.65 -5.87
CA GLY A 25 -8.45 -14.43 -5.73
C GLY A 25 -8.04 -12.94 -5.67
N LEU A 26 -8.87 -12.05 -6.23
CA LEU A 26 -8.55 -10.62 -6.33
C LEU A 26 -8.49 -9.92 -4.97
N LEU A 27 -9.36 -10.29 -4.04
CA LEU A 27 -9.33 -9.75 -2.67
C LEU A 27 -8.07 -10.16 -1.93
N THR A 28 -7.68 -11.43 -2.05
CA THR A 28 -6.43 -11.95 -1.47
C THR A 28 -5.21 -11.28 -2.08
N ASP A 29 -5.19 -11.09 -3.40
CA ASP A 29 -4.10 -10.41 -4.10
C ASP A 29 -3.98 -8.93 -3.68
N ARG A 30 -5.12 -8.22 -3.54
CA ARG A 30 -5.16 -6.84 -3.02
C ARG A 30 -4.62 -6.75 -1.60
N ARG A 31 -5.07 -7.65 -0.72
CA ARG A 31 -4.62 -7.73 0.69
C ARG A 31 -3.10 -7.89 0.77
N ARG A 32 -2.55 -8.86 0.04
CA ARG A 32 -1.09 -9.12 -0.01
C ARG A 32 -0.32 -7.93 -0.55
N LEU A 33 -0.84 -7.21 -1.54
CA LEU A 33 -0.18 -6.04 -2.08
C LEU A 33 -0.25 -4.86 -1.09
N ALA A 34 -1.35 -4.70 -0.37
CA ALA A 34 -1.47 -3.73 0.72
C ALA A 34 -0.45 -4.00 1.84
N ASP A 35 -0.28 -5.26 2.28
CA ASP A 35 0.76 -5.67 3.24
C ASP A 35 2.16 -5.23 2.77
N ARG A 36 2.47 -5.42 1.49
CA ARG A 36 3.77 -5.04 0.91
C ARG A 36 3.97 -3.53 0.85
N TRP A 37 2.92 -2.77 0.53
CA TRP A 37 2.97 -1.32 0.59
C TRP A 37 3.17 -0.82 2.02
N LEU A 38 2.56 -1.46 3.02
CA LEU A 38 2.73 -1.07 4.42
C LEU A 38 4.12 -1.38 4.95
N ALA A 39 4.71 -2.53 4.60
CA ALA A 39 6.10 -2.81 4.92
C ALA A 39 7.04 -1.77 4.31
N PHE A 40 6.82 -1.41 3.03
CA PHE A 40 7.59 -0.34 2.39
C PHE A 40 7.38 1.02 3.08
N ALA A 41 6.15 1.35 3.48
CA ALA A 41 5.85 2.59 4.21
C ALA A 41 6.60 2.66 5.54
N ASP A 42 6.63 1.55 6.30
CA ASP A 42 7.34 1.45 7.57
C ASP A 42 8.85 1.64 7.41
N GLU A 43 9.47 0.96 6.42
CA GLU A 43 10.88 1.16 6.08
C GLU A 43 11.18 2.61 5.72
N ARG A 44 10.33 3.23 4.88
CA ARG A 44 10.50 4.63 4.46
C ARG A 44 10.34 5.59 5.63
N LEU A 45 9.43 5.31 6.55
CA LEU A 45 9.23 6.10 7.76
C LEU A 45 10.46 6.02 8.67
N GLY A 46 11.02 4.83 8.88
CA GLY A 46 12.28 4.65 9.63
C GLY A 46 13.47 5.37 8.99
N ALA A 47 13.47 5.53 7.66
CA ALA A 47 14.47 6.30 6.92
C ALA A 47 14.17 7.82 6.85
N ASN A 48 13.15 8.31 7.56
CA ASN A 48 12.66 9.69 7.50
C ASN A 48 12.24 10.16 6.07
N GLU A 49 11.96 9.23 5.17
CA GLU A 49 11.48 9.51 3.81
C GLU A 49 9.96 9.70 3.80
N LEU A 50 9.48 10.72 4.53
CA LEU A 50 8.05 10.93 4.83
C LEU A 50 7.16 11.03 3.58
N VAL A 51 7.65 11.64 2.50
CA VAL A 51 6.91 11.73 1.23
C VAL A 51 6.67 10.35 0.63
N LEU A 52 7.67 9.47 0.64
CA LEU A 52 7.55 8.11 0.12
C LEU A 52 6.67 7.24 1.02
N ALA A 53 6.79 7.39 2.34
CA ALA A 53 5.95 6.69 3.31
C ALA A 53 4.47 7.08 3.16
N ARG A 54 4.14 8.38 2.97
CA ARG A 54 2.76 8.83 2.70
C ARG A 54 2.21 8.27 1.39
N ARG A 55 3.01 8.27 0.32
CA ARG A 55 2.60 7.67 -0.97
C ARG A 55 2.30 6.18 -0.82
N ALA A 56 3.14 5.45 -0.09
CA ALA A 56 2.95 4.04 0.17
C ALA A 56 1.67 3.76 0.99
N LEU A 57 1.38 4.57 2.01
CA LEU A 57 0.13 4.48 2.78
C LEU A 57 -1.10 4.73 1.90
N ALA A 58 -1.05 5.73 1.03
CA ALA A 58 -2.15 6.01 0.10
C ALA A 58 -2.41 4.83 -0.86
N SER A 59 -1.35 4.22 -1.40
CA SER A 59 -1.46 3.01 -2.23
C SER A 59 -2.03 1.81 -1.47
N ALA A 60 -1.60 1.57 -0.22
CA ALA A 60 -2.15 0.52 0.61
C ALA A 60 -3.65 0.74 0.88
N THR A 61 -4.05 1.98 1.18
CA THR A 61 -5.45 2.36 1.45
C THR A 61 -6.33 2.15 0.22
N ALA A 62 -5.84 2.48 -0.97
CA ALA A 62 -6.58 2.29 -2.23
C ALA A 62 -6.80 0.80 -2.55
N LEU A 63 -5.89 -0.08 -2.13
CA LEU A 63 -5.99 -1.53 -2.36
C LEU A 63 -6.90 -2.21 -1.35
N ASP A 64 -6.79 -1.85 -0.07
CA ASP A 64 -7.61 -2.40 1.00
C ASP A 64 -7.83 -1.36 2.10
N PRO A 65 -8.94 -0.60 2.05
CA PRO A 65 -9.24 0.43 3.04
C PRO A 65 -9.56 -0.14 4.43
N THR A 66 -9.83 -1.44 4.53
CA THR A 66 -10.12 -2.12 5.80
C THR A 66 -8.88 -2.77 6.42
N HIS A 67 -7.70 -2.51 5.86
CA HIS A 67 -6.47 -3.12 6.34
C HIS A 67 -6.11 -2.59 7.75
N PRO A 68 -5.98 -3.47 8.76
CA PRO A 68 -5.79 -3.05 10.15
C PRO A 68 -4.47 -2.31 10.38
N GLY A 69 -3.47 -2.56 9.52
CA GLY A 69 -2.17 -1.87 9.57
C GLY A 69 -2.17 -0.41 9.11
N LEU A 70 -3.26 0.09 8.48
CA LEU A 70 -3.31 1.47 7.98
C LEU A 70 -3.23 2.50 9.11
N ALA A 71 -4.00 2.29 10.17
CA ALA A 71 -4.11 3.24 11.29
C ALA A 71 -2.75 3.47 11.97
N ALA A 72 -2.02 2.39 12.26
CA ALA A 72 -0.72 2.46 12.92
C ALA A 72 0.32 3.26 12.10
N ILE A 73 0.38 3.05 10.78
CA ILE A 73 1.31 3.79 9.90
C ILE A 73 0.86 5.25 9.76
N ALA A 74 -0.43 5.52 9.66
CA ALA A 74 -0.97 6.88 9.58
C ALA A 74 -0.62 7.70 10.83
N GLU A 75 -0.82 7.14 12.02
CA GLU A 75 -0.47 7.81 13.28
C GLU A 75 1.01 8.14 13.37
N ARG A 76 1.88 7.19 13.00
CA ARG A 76 3.33 7.41 13.01
C ARG A 76 3.76 8.49 12.01
N LEU A 77 3.12 8.55 10.84
CA LEU A 77 3.36 9.60 9.84
C LEU A 77 2.96 10.99 10.32
N VAL A 78 1.87 11.09 11.08
CA VAL A 78 1.47 12.34 11.72
C VAL A 78 2.52 12.77 12.75
N ARG A 79 2.96 11.84 13.62
CA ARG A 79 3.98 12.14 14.64
C ARG A 79 5.34 12.52 14.05
N ALA A 80 5.73 11.93 12.93
CA ALA A 80 7.04 12.19 12.30
C ALA A 80 7.08 13.44 11.43
N GLY A 81 5.92 13.97 11.00
CA GLY A 81 5.82 15.14 10.13
C GLY A 81 5.25 16.39 10.79
N GLY A 82 4.96 16.32 12.10
CA GLY A 82 4.52 17.45 12.93
C GLY A 82 5.68 18.17 13.60
#